data_AF-A0A954QIB3-F1
#
_entry.id   AF-A0A954QIB3-F1
#
_cell.length_a   1.000
_cell.length_b   1.000
_cell.length_c   1.000
_cell.angle_alpha   90.00
_cell.angle_beta   90.00
_cell.angle_gamma   90.00
#
_symmetry.space_group_name_H-M   'P 1'
#
loop_
_entity.id
_entity.type
_entity.pdbx_description
1 polymer ?
#
loop_
_entity_poly.entity_id
_entity_poly.type
_entity_poly.pdbx_seq_one_letter_code
_entity_poly.pdbx_strand_id
1 'polypeptide(L)'
;IEPFGRSWQWDYYAYWCEMRGSPPRGQTWGNSFIHNDQLKVRRGEWTCIEVMVRMNDVGDTNGELALWIDGRPVSHLGKGFPRGQWVFDKFMPGRDGEGVRWNAAIGDRESIATQTGGDPFEGFRFRKQPKLNVNFLWLYTYITKGTAGHTNRVWFDDVVVATEYIGPLNTAKTE
;
A
#
# COMPACT_ATOMS: atom_id res chain seq x y z
N ILE A 1 1.96 3.67 4.25
CA ILE A 1 2.49 4.41 3.09
C ILE A 1 3.91 4.80 3.43
N GLU A 2 4.87 4.53 2.57
CA GLU A 2 6.28 4.83 2.83
C GLU A 2 7.03 5.16 1.53
N PRO A 3 8.17 5.85 1.63
CA PRO A 3 9.15 5.89 0.56
C PRO A 3 9.69 4.48 0.29
N PHE A 4 9.35 3.91 -0.86
CA PHE A 4 9.77 2.57 -1.25
C PHE A 4 11.10 2.57 -2.00
N GLY A 5 12.00 1.70 -1.54
CA GLY A 5 13.26 1.39 -2.22
C GLY A 5 14.22 2.57 -2.39
N ARG A 6 15.20 2.40 -3.29
CA ARG A 6 16.19 3.45 -3.60
C ARG A 6 15.62 4.57 -4.46
N SER A 7 14.47 4.35 -5.09
CA SER A 7 13.83 5.27 -6.01
C SER A 7 13.02 6.36 -5.32
N TRP A 8 12.87 6.31 -3.97
CA TRP A 8 12.16 7.32 -3.16
C TRP A 8 10.77 7.64 -3.74
N GLN A 9 10.03 6.58 -4.07
CA GLN A 9 8.65 6.70 -4.56
C GLN A 9 7.68 6.36 -3.43
N TRP A 10 6.51 6.99 -3.41
CA TRP A 10 5.46 6.60 -2.48
C TRP A 10 4.89 5.24 -2.89
N ASP A 11 4.81 4.31 -1.95
CA ASP A 11 4.04 3.07 -2.09
C ASP A 11 3.45 2.63 -0.75
N TYR A 12 2.47 1.74 -0.79
CA TYR A 12 2.03 1.08 0.43
C TYR A 12 3.09 0.12 0.95
N TYR A 13 2.99 -0.12 2.25
CA TYR A 13 3.70 -1.19 2.94
C TYR A 13 2.69 -1.86 3.86
N ALA A 14 1.78 -2.62 3.26
CA ALA A 14 0.57 -3.11 3.92
C ALA A 14 0.74 -4.55 4.42
N TYR A 15 0.25 -4.80 5.63
CA TYR A 15 0.18 -6.12 6.27
C TYR A 15 -1.28 -6.50 6.51
N TRP A 16 -1.65 -7.75 6.19
CA TRP A 16 -2.92 -8.35 6.58
C TRP A 16 -2.77 -9.87 6.66
N CYS A 17 -3.79 -10.57 7.19
CA CYS A 17 -3.67 -12.00 7.49
C CYS A 17 -3.55 -12.93 6.26
N GLU A 18 -3.75 -12.40 5.06
CA GLU A 18 -3.69 -13.15 3.80
C GLU A 18 -2.66 -12.53 2.84
N MET A 19 -1.73 -11.73 3.37
CA MET A 19 -0.67 -11.10 2.57
C MET A 19 0.24 -12.13 1.91
N ARG A 20 0.83 -11.76 0.76
CA ARG A 20 1.72 -12.65 0.02
C ARG A 20 3.14 -12.61 0.59
N GLY A 21 3.84 -13.73 0.41
CA GLY A 21 5.23 -13.88 0.81
C GLY A 21 6.19 -13.24 -0.19
N SER A 22 7.24 -12.64 0.35
CA SER A 22 8.34 -12.00 -0.35
C SER A 22 9.44 -13.00 -0.71
N PRO A 23 10.16 -12.83 -1.83
CA PRO A 23 11.33 -13.63 -2.15
C PRO A 23 12.53 -13.24 -1.26
N PRO A 24 13.58 -14.07 -1.16
CA PRO A 24 13.76 -15.33 -1.89
C PRO A 24 13.31 -16.57 -1.11
N ARG A 25 12.77 -16.46 0.12
CA ARG A 25 12.40 -17.64 0.93
C ARG A 25 11.01 -17.56 1.54
N GLY A 26 10.11 -16.79 0.92
CA GLY A 26 8.72 -16.66 1.37
C GLY A 26 8.54 -15.89 2.67
N GLN A 27 9.53 -15.11 3.11
CA GLN A 27 9.37 -14.26 4.28
C GLN A 27 8.26 -13.25 4.04
N THR A 28 7.50 -12.90 5.07
CA THR A 28 6.38 -11.98 4.92
C THR A 28 6.75 -10.59 5.40
N TRP A 29 6.75 -9.65 4.46
CA TRP A 29 6.94 -8.22 4.68
C TRP A 29 5.72 -7.45 4.17
N GLY A 30 5.72 -6.13 4.35
CA GLY A 30 4.67 -5.27 3.83
C GLY A 30 4.61 -5.39 2.31
N ASN A 31 3.42 -5.66 1.80
CA ASN A 31 3.18 -5.76 0.37
C ASN A 31 2.97 -4.35 -0.23
N SER A 32 3.34 -4.17 -1.48
CA SER A 32 3.23 -2.91 -2.24
C SER A 32 2.28 -3.05 -3.43
N PHE A 33 1.70 -1.93 -3.89
CA PHE A 33 0.56 -1.96 -4.81
C PHE A 33 0.51 -0.82 -5.84
N ILE A 34 1.40 0.17 -5.78
CA ILE A 34 1.31 1.36 -6.66
C ILE A 34 2.31 1.27 -7.81
N HIS A 35 3.59 1.04 -7.51
CA HIS A 35 4.65 0.84 -8.50
C HIS A 35 4.72 1.91 -9.61
N ASN A 36 4.45 3.17 -9.25
CA ASN A 36 4.54 4.31 -10.16
C ASN A 36 5.82 5.11 -9.91
N ASP A 37 6.76 5.03 -10.85
CA ASP A 37 8.06 5.71 -10.74
C ASP A 37 7.96 7.25 -10.72
N GLN A 38 6.86 7.82 -11.20
CA GLN A 38 6.63 9.27 -11.19
C GLN A 38 6.17 9.79 -9.83
N LEU A 39 5.70 8.91 -8.93
CA LEU A 39 5.16 9.28 -7.63
C LEU A 39 6.26 9.53 -6.59
N LYS A 40 7.10 10.53 -6.84
CA LYS A 40 8.28 10.82 -6.03
C LYS A 40 7.94 11.54 -4.73
N VAL A 41 8.68 11.17 -3.69
CA VAL A 41 8.71 11.90 -2.42
C VAL A 41 9.44 13.23 -2.63
N ARG A 42 8.79 14.34 -2.25
CA ARG A 42 9.39 15.68 -2.31
C ARG A 42 10.08 16.00 -0.99
N ARG A 43 11.34 16.42 -1.05
CA ARG A 43 12.15 16.74 0.14
C ARG A 43 12.03 18.21 0.48
N GLY A 44 11.81 18.53 1.75
CA GLY A 44 11.72 19.92 2.22
C GLY A 44 10.40 20.62 1.85
N GLU A 45 9.41 19.87 1.36
CA GLU A 45 8.10 20.37 1.00
C GLU A 45 7.00 19.62 1.77
N TRP A 46 5.92 20.31 2.10
CA TRP A 46 4.72 19.67 2.61
C TRP A 46 4.05 18.83 1.52
N THR A 47 3.58 17.64 1.90
CA THR A 47 2.82 16.74 1.04
C THR A 47 1.57 16.35 1.81
N CYS A 48 0.39 16.61 1.25
CA CYS A 48 -0.86 16.17 1.85
C CYS A 48 -1.05 14.68 1.53
N ILE A 49 -1.14 13.84 2.56
CA ILE A 49 -1.34 12.40 2.43
C ILE A 49 -2.68 12.03 3.05
N GLU A 50 -3.58 11.44 2.28
CA GLU A 50 -4.85 10.90 2.78
C GLU A 50 -4.91 9.40 2.49
N VAL A 51 -5.21 8.60 3.51
CA VAL A 51 -5.32 7.14 3.42
C VAL A 51 -6.69 6.71 3.91
N MET A 52 -7.42 5.97 3.08
CA MET A 52 -8.66 5.32 3.47
C MET A 52 -8.40 3.84 3.71
N VAL A 53 -8.92 3.34 4.83
CA VAL A 53 -9.00 1.90 5.12
C VAL A 53 -10.44 1.55 5.42
N ARG A 54 -11.02 0.64 4.65
CA ARG A 54 -12.34 0.07 4.91
C ARG A 54 -12.19 -1.38 5.35
N MET A 55 -12.69 -1.68 6.56
CA MET A 55 -12.74 -3.06 7.03
C MET A 55 -13.69 -3.90 6.17
N ASN A 56 -13.30 -5.14 5.91
CA ASN A 56 -14.15 -6.11 5.25
C ASN A 56 -15.32 -6.57 6.14
N ASP A 57 -16.37 -7.09 5.51
CA ASP A 57 -17.36 -7.93 6.15
C ASP A 57 -16.76 -9.27 6.56
N VAL A 58 -17.15 -9.78 7.72
CA VAL A 58 -16.62 -11.05 8.22
C VAL A 58 -17.09 -12.19 7.31
N GLY A 59 -16.13 -12.94 6.77
CA GLY A 59 -16.36 -13.99 5.77
C GLY A 59 -16.00 -13.55 4.35
N ASP A 60 -15.88 -12.26 4.08
CA ASP A 60 -15.51 -11.71 2.77
C ASP A 60 -14.09 -11.13 2.75
N THR A 61 -13.64 -10.68 1.58
CA THR A 61 -12.41 -9.94 1.26
C THR A 61 -12.72 -8.54 0.72
N ASN A 62 -13.94 -8.03 0.92
CA ASN A 62 -14.39 -6.73 0.41
C ASN A 62 -13.84 -5.51 1.19
N GLY A 63 -12.74 -5.67 1.92
CA GLY A 63 -12.02 -4.55 2.51
C GLY A 63 -11.32 -3.73 1.42
N GLU A 64 -11.13 -2.45 1.69
CA GLU A 64 -10.58 -1.50 0.72
C GLU A 64 -9.43 -0.69 1.31
N LEU A 65 -8.53 -0.28 0.43
CA LEU A 65 -7.41 0.60 0.74
C LEU A 65 -7.28 1.63 -0.37
N ALA A 66 -7.25 2.91 -0.03
CA ALA A 66 -7.05 3.97 -1.01
C ALA A 66 -6.11 5.06 -0.48
N LEU A 67 -5.49 5.77 -1.43
CA LEU A 67 -4.49 6.79 -1.18
C LEU A 67 -4.72 7.96 -2.12
N TRP A 68 -4.67 9.15 -1.54
CA TRP A 68 -4.57 10.41 -2.25
C TRP A 68 -3.29 11.14 -1.82
N ILE A 69 -2.66 11.80 -2.79
CA ILE A 69 -1.51 12.66 -2.56
C ILE A 69 -1.82 14.02 -3.16
N ASP A 70 -1.72 15.07 -2.34
CA ASP A 70 -2.08 16.44 -2.69
C ASP A 70 -3.48 16.52 -3.30
N GLY A 71 -4.43 15.78 -2.70
CA GLY A 71 -5.82 15.73 -3.16
C GLY A 71 -6.11 14.86 -4.38
N ARG A 72 -5.07 14.32 -5.03
CA ARG A 72 -5.24 13.53 -6.25
C ARG A 72 -5.30 12.05 -5.90
N PRO A 73 -6.29 11.29 -6.41
CA PRO A 73 -6.35 9.85 -6.21
C PRO A 73 -5.13 9.21 -6.86
N VAL A 74 -4.39 8.43 -6.08
CA VAL A 74 -3.20 7.69 -6.52
C VAL A 74 -3.51 6.22 -6.68
N SER A 75 -4.30 5.66 -5.76
CA SER A 75 -4.61 4.24 -5.74
C SER A 75 -5.93 3.99 -5.01
N HIS A 76 -6.69 3.02 -5.50
CA HIS A 76 -7.86 2.47 -4.83
C HIS A 76 -7.92 0.97 -5.13
N LEU A 77 -7.81 0.18 -4.07
CA LEU A 77 -7.77 -1.27 -4.08
C LEU A 77 -9.02 -1.78 -3.36
N GLY A 78 -9.71 -2.73 -3.98
CA GLY A 78 -10.87 -3.41 -3.41
C GLY A 78 -11.11 -4.75 -4.09
N LYS A 79 -11.99 -5.57 -3.54
CA LYS A 79 -12.33 -6.85 -4.16
C LYS A 79 -12.84 -6.62 -5.59
N GLY A 80 -12.12 -7.17 -6.57
CA GLY A 80 -12.45 -7.02 -7.98
C GLY A 80 -11.64 -5.94 -8.74
N PHE A 81 -10.91 -5.06 -8.05
CA PHE A 81 -10.21 -3.95 -8.70
C PHE A 81 -8.99 -3.41 -7.91
N PRO A 82 -7.98 -2.87 -8.61
CA PRO A 82 -7.82 -2.86 -10.05
C PRO A 82 -7.44 -4.25 -10.56
N ARG A 83 -7.39 -4.40 -11.89
CA ARG A 83 -6.77 -5.59 -12.49
C ARG A 83 -5.26 -5.42 -12.52
N GLY A 84 -4.53 -6.50 -12.36
CA GLY A 84 -3.08 -6.47 -12.34
C GLY A 84 -2.46 -7.85 -12.17
N GLN A 85 -1.17 -7.84 -11.95
CA GLN A 85 -0.37 -9.06 -11.85
C GLN A 85 0.38 -9.06 -10.53
N TRP A 86 0.45 -10.21 -9.88
CA TRP A 86 1.27 -10.38 -8.69
C TRP A 86 2.68 -10.83 -9.03
N VAL A 87 3.66 -10.15 -8.45
CA VAL A 87 5.07 -10.56 -8.42
C VAL A 87 5.48 -10.71 -6.97
N PHE A 88 5.30 -11.93 -6.45
CA PHE A 88 5.45 -12.28 -5.04
C PHE A 88 4.52 -11.44 -4.14
N ASP A 89 5.09 -10.47 -3.41
CA ASP A 89 4.48 -9.54 -2.46
C ASP A 89 4.15 -8.16 -3.07
N LYS A 90 4.22 -8.06 -4.41
CA LYS A 90 4.03 -6.82 -5.16
C LYS A 90 2.87 -7.02 -6.11
N PHE A 91 1.76 -6.31 -5.89
CA PHE A 91 0.70 -6.26 -6.88
C PHE A 91 1.01 -5.15 -7.86
N MET A 92 0.98 -5.46 -9.15
CA MET A 92 1.30 -4.53 -10.23
C MET A 92 0.02 -4.17 -10.99
N PRO A 93 -0.71 -3.10 -10.61
CA PRO A 93 -1.90 -2.67 -11.32
C PRO A 93 -1.62 -2.40 -12.80
N GLY A 94 -2.57 -2.77 -13.66
CA GLY A 94 -2.50 -2.52 -15.10
C GLY A 94 -1.44 -3.34 -15.85
N ARG A 95 -0.73 -4.25 -15.17
CA ARG A 95 0.19 -5.20 -15.82
C ARG A 95 -0.50 -6.52 -16.12
N ASP A 96 -0.13 -7.12 -17.24
CA ASP A 96 -0.53 -8.43 -17.69
C ASP A 96 0.64 -9.42 -17.69
N GLY A 97 0.35 -10.69 -18.03
CA GLY A 97 1.33 -11.77 -18.07
C GLY A 97 1.39 -12.60 -16.78
N GLU A 98 2.18 -13.67 -16.80
CA GLU A 98 2.25 -14.66 -15.72
C GLU A 98 2.69 -14.05 -14.39
N GLY A 99 1.88 -14.19 -13.36
CA GLY A 99 2.26 -13.84 -12.01
C GLY A 99 3.33 -14.79 -11.47
N VAL A 100 3.91 -14.45 -10.33
CA VAL A 100 4.80 -15.35 -9.59
C VAL A 100 4.48 -15.26 -8.11
N ARG A 101 4.56 -16.39 -7.40
CA ARG A 101 4.48 -16.45 -5.94
C ARG A 101 5.56 -17.34 -5.36
N TRP A 102 5.77 -17.19 -4.05
CA TRP A 102 6.47 -18.21 -3.29
C TRP A 102 5.57 -19.43 -3.09
N ASN A 103 6.09 -20.62 -3.35
CA ASN A 103 5.42 -21.89 -3.07
C ASN A 103 6.19 -22.63 -1.98
N ALA A 104 5.62 -22.65 -0.77
CA ALA A 104 6.24 -23.27 0.39
C ALA A 104 6.34 -24.80 0.29
N ALA A 105 5.51 -25.45 -0.53
CA ALA A 105 5.53 -26.90 -0.69
C ALA A 105 6.74 -27.38 -1.50
N ILE A 106 7.17 -26.59 -2.49
CA ILE A 106 8.39 -26.87 -3.29
C ILE A 106 9.62 -26.12 -2.78
N GLY A 107 9.43 -25.12 -1.91
CA GLY A 107 10.52 -24.30 -1.37
C GLY A 107 11.17 -23.40 -2.43
N ASP A 108 10.42 -22.98 -3.45
CA ASP A 108 10.88 -22.10 -4.52
C ASP A 108 9.70 -21.27 -5.09
N ARG A 109 9.99 -20.42 -6.09
CA ARG A 109 9.01 -19.66 -6.85
C ARG A 109 8.16 -20.56 -7.75
N GLU A 110 6.91 -20.17 -7.93
CA GLU A 110 5.96 -20.79 -8.85
C GLU A 110 5.34 -19.70 -9.73
N SER A 111 5.36 -19.91 -11.05
CA SER A 111 4.62 -19.07 -12.00
C SER A 111 3.13 -19.36 -11.92
N ILE A 112 2.31 -18.32 -12.04
CA ILE A 112 0.85 -18.40 -12.00
C ILE A 112 0.33 -17.82 -13.32
N ALA A 113 -0.41 -18.63 -14.07
CA ALA A 113 -1.15 -18.12 -15.22
C ALA A 113 -2.18 -17.07 -14.75
N THR A 114 -2.23 -15.94 -15.44
CA THR A 114 -3.19 -14.85 -15.19
C THR A 114 -4.09 -14.67 -16.40
N GLN A 115 -5.21 -13.97 -16.21
CA GLN A 115 -6.08 -13.57 -17.31
C GLN A 115 -5.41 -12.49 -18.18
N THR A 116 -5.83 -12.40 -19.45
CA THR A 116 -5.49 -11.28 -20.33
C THR A 116 -5.91 -9.95 -19.67
N GLY A 117 -4.99 -8.98 -19.61
CA GLY A 117 -5.21 -7.72 -18.90
C GLY A 117 -5.05 -7.81 -17.37
N GLY A 118 -4.44 -8.88 -16.86
CA GLY A 118 -4.22 -9.12 -15.44
C GLY A 118 -5.47 -9.65 -14.72
N ASP A 119 -5.28 -10.14 -13.50
CA ASP A 119 -6.37 -10.63 -12.65
C ASP A 119 -6.93 -9.50 -11.79
N PRO A 120 -8.24 -9.51 -11.49
CA PRO A 120 -8.81 -8.59 -10.51
C PRO A 120 -8.17 -8.82 -9.13
N PHE A 121 -7.84 -7.73 -8.44
CA PHE A 121 -7.34 -7.82 -7.07
C PHE A 121 -8.34 -8.58 -6.17
N GLU A 122 -7.84 -9.53 -5.40
CA GLU A 122 -8.65 -10.47 -4.63
C GLU A 122 -9.38 -9.81 -3.45
N GLY A 123 -8.96 -8.60 -3.08
CA GLY A 123 -9.49 -7.82 -1.98
C GLY A 123 -8.78 -8.07 -0.66
N PHE A 124 -9.06 -7.22 0.33
CA PHE A 124 -8.47 -7.34 1.66
C PHE A 124 -9.42 -8.02 2.64
N ARG A 125 -8.91 -9.04 3.33
CA ARG A 125 -9.47 -9.51 4.60
C ARG A 125 -8.63 -8.97 5.75
N PHE A 126 -8.93 -7.75 6.18
CA PHE A 126 -8.29 -7.12 7.34
C PHE A 126 -8.72 -7.76 8.67
N ARG A 127 -9.94 -8.28 8.74
CA ARG A 127 -10.49 -8.92 9.95
C ARG A 127 -11.24 -10.22 9.67
N LYS A 128 -11.20 -11.12 10.66
CA LYS A 128 -11.99 -12.35 10.71
C LYS A 128 -13.05 -12.36 11.81
N GLN A 129 -13.06 -11.34 12.66
CA GLN A 129 -14.01 -11.20 13.77
C GLN A 129 -14.52 -9.76 13.80
N PRO A 130 -15.82 -9.51 14.05
CA PRO A 130 -16.38 -8.15 13.99
C PRO A 130 -15.73 -7.19 14.99
N LYS A 131 -15.30 -7.71 16.14
CA LYS A 131 -14.64 -6.93 17.21
C LYS A 131 -13.24 -6.42 16.87
N LEU A 132 -12.62 -6.92 15.80
CA LEU A 132 -11.32 -6.43 15.33
C LEU A 132 -11.59 -5.29 14.35
N ASN A 133 -11.37 -4.05 14.78
CA ASN A 133 -11.58 -2.85 13.98
C ASN A 133 -10.34 -1.96 14.04
N VAL A 134 -10.27 -0.93 13.19
CA VAL A 134 -9.24 0.10 13.27
C VAL A 134 -9.29 0.74 14.66
N ASN A 135 -8.14 0.80 15.34
CA ASN A 135 -8.07 1.17 16.76
C ASN A 135 -6.95 2.15 17.11
N PHE A 136 -5.96 2.35 16.26
CA PHE A 136 -4.92 3.37 16.44
C PHE A 136 -4.45 3.94 15.12
N LEU A 137 -4.01 5.21 15.17
CA LEU A 137 -3.16 5.82 14.17
C LEU A 137 -1.75 5.92 14.76
N TRP A 138 -0.75 5.49 14.00
CA TRP A 138 0.65 5.59 14.41
C TRP A 138 1.46 6.34 13.36
N LEU A 139 1.90 7.55 13.71
CA LEU A 139 2.86 8.33 12.93
C LEU A 139 4.27 7.93 13.36
N TYR A 140 5.04 7.42 12.41
CA TYR A 140 6.32 6.80 12.70
C TYR A 140 7.32 7.05 11.58
N THR A 141 8.58 7.24 11.97
CA THR A 141 9.71 7.33 11.04
C THR A 141 10.73 6.28 11.45
N TYR A 142 10.91 5.28 10.60
CA TYR A 142 11.88 4.21 10.79
C TYR A 142 13.01 4.33 9.78
N ILE A 143 14.26 4.19 10.23
CA ILE A 143 15.43 4.23 9.38
C ILE A 143 16.39 3.13 9.82
N THR A 144 16.53 2.08 9.01
CA THR A 144 17.44 0.96 9.30
C THR A 144 18.89 1.41 9.37
N LYS A 145 19.31 2.29 8.46
CA LYS A 145 20.67 2.84 8.40
C LYS A 145 20.62 4.29 7.97
N GLY A 146 20.91 5.20 8.89
CA GLY A 146 21.01 6.63 8.59
C GLY A 146 22.26 6.97 7.79
N THR A 147 22.25 8.14 7.15
CA THR A 147 23.44 8.72 6.52
C THR A 147 24.31 9.38 7.60
N ALA A 148 25.57 8.96 7.71
CA ALA A 148 26.52 9.53 8.67
C ALA A 148 26.65 11.05 8.46
N GLY A 149 26.62 11.82 9.54
CA GLY A 149 26.70 13.28 9.49
C GLY A 149 25.39 14.00 9.10
N HIS A 150 24.30 13.27 8.83
CA HIS A 150 23.00 13.87 8.51
C HIS A 150 21.96 13.56 9.59
N THR A 151 21.15 14.56 9.93
CA THR A 151 19.92 14.35 10.71
C THR A 151 18.81 13.92 9.74
N ASN A 152 18.20 12.77 9.99
CA ASN A 152 16.98 12.38 9.30
C ASN A 152 15.79 12.86 10.10
N ARG A 153 14.93 13.68 9.49
CA ARG A 153 13.77 14.27 10.16
C ARG A 153 12.57 14.23 9.23
N VAL A 154 11.42 13.90 9.80
CA VAL A 154 10.10 14.03 9.18
C VAL A 154 9.25 14.88 10.12
N TRP A 155 8.50 15.81 9.55
CA TRP A 155 7.54 16.62 10.27
C TRP A 155 6.13 16.14 9.90
N PHE A 156 5.25 16.10 10.88
CA PHE A 156 3.83 15.81 10.71
C PHE A 156 3.05 17.01 11.23
N ASP A 157 2.02 17.41 10.50
CA ASP A 157 1.11 18.49 10.89
C ASP A 157 -0.29 18.21 10.33
N ASP A 158 -1.32 18.92 10.82
CA ASP A 158 -2.71 18.84 10.38
C ASP A 158 -3.29 17.41 10.31
N VAL A 159 -3.01 16.63 11.36
CA VAL A 159 -3.42 15.22 11.44
C VAL A 159 -4.90 15.12 11.79
N VAL A 160 -5.69 14.60 10.85
CA VAL A 160 -7.13 14.35 11.01
C VAL A 160 -7.42 12.86 10.87
N VAL A 161 -8.32 12.34 11.71
CA VAL A 161 -8.88 10.98 11.59
C VAL A 161 -10.39 11.10 11.54
N ALA A 162 -11.01 10.53 10.50
CA ALA A 162 -12.44 10.59 10.28
C ALA A 162 -12.99 9.23 9.85
N THR A 163 -14.31 9.05 10.00
CA THR A 163 -15.05 7.87 9.53
C THR A 163 -15.61 8.06 8.11
N GLU A 164 -15.53 9.27 7.59
CA GLU A 164 -15.95 9.65 6.25
C GLU A 164 -14.76 10.28 5.52
N TYR A 165 -14.86 10.37 4.19
CA TYR A 165 -13.83 11.00 3.36
C TYR A 165 -13.57 12.42 3.81
N ILE A 166 -12.29 12.77 4.03
CA ILE A 166 -11.89 14.10 4.51
C ILE A 166 -11.78 15.04 3.31
N GLY A 167 -11.13 14.56 2.25
CA GLY A 167 -10.86 15.34 1.06
C GLY A 167 -9.57 16.16 1.14
N PRO A 168 -9.16 16.75 0.01
CA PRO A 168 -7.95 17.57 -0.04
C PRO A 168 -7.99 18.68 0.99
N LEU A 169 -6.84 18.94 1.64
CA LEU A 169 -6.59 20.25 2.21
C LEU A 169 -6.71 21.26 1.06
N ASN A 170 -7.78 22.05 1.08
CA ASN A 170 -7.98 23.12 0.11
C ASN A 170 -6.81 24.09 0.23
N THR A 171 -5.87 24.03 -0.70
CA THR A 171 -4.91 25.11 -0.92
C THR A 171 -5.61 26.28 -1.62
N ALA A 172 -6.75 26.73 -1.09
CA ALA A 172 -7.17 28.08 -1.37
C ALA A 172 -6.03 28.95 -0.84
N LYS A 173 -5.21 29.47 -1.76
CA LYS A 173 -4.21 30.47 -1.43
C LYS A 173 -4.95 31.54 -0.64
N THR A 174 -4.59 31.72 0.62
CA THR A 174 -4.75 33.02 1.27
C THR A 174 -3.93 33.99 0.44
N GLU A 175 -4.58 34.64 -0.52
CA GLU A 175 -4.18 35.95 -1.05
C GLU A 175 -4.57 37.04 -0.06
#